data_AF-A0A0V8RS43-F1
#
_entry.id   AF-A0A0V8RS43-F1
#
_cell.length_a   1.000
_cell.length_b   1.000
_cell.length_c   1.000
_cell.angle_alpha   90.00
_cell.angle_beta   90.00
_cell.angle_gamma   90.00
#
_symmetry.space_group_name_H-M   'P 1'
#
loop_
_entity.id
_entity.type
_entity.pdbx_description
1 polymer ?
#
loop_
_entity_poly.entity_id
_entity_poly.type
_entity_poly.pdbx_seq_one_letter_code
_entity_poly.pdbx_strand_id
1 'polypeptide(L)'
;MPSSRQRALSREIILSTALDLVDEEGLSALSLRSLGKRLGVSQAAFYRHFPDKAALLEGIAEQVWRLTFEAFLDRVDAGAAIPTHEVSEPTEGTPASPLLTYMRTYAHCLASTLRSHPGAVMLLLTHPMSTPEQLALLARVFVTLSRRGFTPNADMLGLVNAVSIYTTAFVAAEVVPPVGGSPQQPADLSAASAALDPEDAQALRPLIEDLLDGRYDFNAQFERGLEAILRGWS
;
A
#
# COMPACT_ATOMS: atom_id res chain seq x y z
N MET A 1 -16.31 21.08 -35.70
CA MET A 1 -16.97 20.36 -34.59
C MET A 1 -16.64 21.09 -33.30
N PRO A 2 -17.56 21.84 -32.67
CA PRO A 2 -17.27 22.47 -31.39
C PRO A 2 -17.24 21.40 -30.27
N SER A 3 -16.38 21.65 -29.30
CA SER A 3 -15.78 20.71 -28.34
C SER A 3 -16.76 19.90 -27.48
N SER A 4 -16.33 18.67 -27.17
CA SER A 4 -16.67 17.90 -25.98
C SER A 4 -16.34 18.72 -24.73
N ARG A 5 -17.17 19.73 -24.42
CA ARG A 5 -17.13 20.56 -23.23
C ARG A 5 -16.76 19.68 -22.04
N GLN A 6 -15.53 19.83 -21.57
CA GLN A 6 -14.96 19.33 -20.31
C GLN A 6 -15.72 18.15 -19.72
N ARG A 7 -15.17 16.93 -19.80
CA ARG A 7 -15.52 15.86 -18.84
C ARG A 7 -15.56 16.54 -17.47
N ALA A 8 -16.75 16.67 -16.89
CA ALA A 8 -16.99 17.65 -15.82
C ALA A 8 -15.92 17.44 -14.75
N LEU A 9 -15.15 18.48 -14.45
CA LEU A 9 -14.05 18.38 -13.49
C LEU A 9 -14.63 17.86 -12.17
N SER A 10 -14.19 16.67 -11.78
CA SER A 10 -14.65 15.99 -10.56
C SER A 10 -13.46 15.74 -9.65
N ARG A 11 -13.74 15.58 -8.36
CA ARG A 11 -12.70 15.24 -7.37
C ARG A 11 -11.94 13.98 -7.79
N GLU A 12 -12.65 12.96 -8.25
CA GLU A 12 -12.09 11.68 -8.72
C GLU A 12 -11.16 11.85 -9.94
N ILE A 13 -11.57 12.64 -10.95
CA ILE A 13 -10.73 12.90 -12.14
C ILE A 13 -9.47 13.68 -11.73
N ILE A 14 -9.60 14.64 -10.81
CA ILE A 14 -8.45 15.41 -10.31
C ILE A 14 -7.47 14.48 -9.58
N LEU A 15 -7.96 13.62 -8.68
CA LEU A 15 -7.11 12.75 -7.86
C LEU A 15 -6.43 11.64 -8.66
N SER A 16 -7.15 10.99 -9.57
CA SER A 16 -6.54 10.02 -10.50
C SER A 16 -5.44 10.65 -11.34
N THR A 17 -5.71 11.81 -11.95
CA THR A 17 -4.70 12.51 -12.76
C THR A 17 -3.53 13.02 -11.94
N ALA A 18 -3.76 13.43 -10.69
CA ALA A 18 -2.70 13.84 -9.77
C ALA A 18 -1.82 12.66 -9.35
N LEU A 19 -2.42 11.49 -9.11
CA LEU A 19 -1.70 10.25 -8.81
C LEU A 19 -0.83 9.83 -10.01
N ASP A 20 -1.38 9.81 -11.22
CA ASP A 20 -0.61 9.54 -12.45
C ASP A 20 0.59 10.50 -12.60
N LEU A 21 0.37 11.79 -12.34
CA LEU A 21 1.43 12.80 -12.40
C LEU A 21 2.51 12.56 -11.34
N VAL A 22 2.13 12.11 -10.14
CA VAL A 22 3.06 11.77 -9.07
C VAL A 22 3.89 10.53 -9.42
N ASP A 23 3.31 9.55 -10.09
CA ASP A 23 4.04 8.35 -10.52
C ASP A 23 5.00 8.64 -11.68
N GLU A 24 4.62 9.53 -12.59
CA GLU A 24 5.44 9.89 -13.75
C GLU A 24 6.57 10.88 -13.41
N GLU A 25 6.27 11.92 -12.63
CA GLU A 25 7.17 13.06 -12.41
C GLU A 25 7.65 13.20 -10.95
N GLY A 26 7.12 12.36 -10.05
CA GLY A 26 7.41 12.42 -8.62
C GLY A 26 6.59 13.47 -7.87
N LEU A 27 6.52 13.30 -6.55
CA LEU A 27 5.71 14.14 -5.67
C LEU A 27 6.13 15.63 -5.67
N SER A 28 7.40 15.92 -5.92
CA SER A 28 7.95 17.29 -5.98
C SER A 28 7.44 18.09 -7.19
N ALA A 29 7.11 17.42 -8.30
CA ALA A 29 6.58 18.04 -9.51
C ALA A 29 5.08 18.38 -9.42
N LEU A 30 4.38 17.83 -8.42
CA LEU A 30 2.96 18.07 -8.23
C LEU A 30 2.67 19.51 -7.78
N SER A 31 1.93 20.23 -8.63
CA SER A 31 1.43 21.58 -8.36
C SER A 31 0.05 21.76 -9.02
N LEU A 32 -0.75 22.71 -8.53
CA LEU A 32 -2.01 23.08 -9.21
C LEU A 32 -1.76 23.54 -10.66
N ARG A 33 -0.58 24.08 -10.95
CA ARG A 33 -0.18 24.49 -12.30
C ARG A 33 0.07 23.29 -13.22
N SER A 34 0.88 22.31 -12.79
CA SER A 34 1.16 21.10 -13.58
C SER A 34 -0.12 20.29 -13.79
N LEU A 35 -0.95 20.18 -12.76
CA LEU A 35 -2.25 19.51 -12.83
C LEU A 35 -3.24 20.24 -13.76
N GLY A 36 -3.31 21.58 -13.69
CA GLY A 36 -4.13 22.40 -14.59
C GLY A 36 -3.71 22.27 -16.05
N LYS A 37 -2.40 22.21 -16.32
CA LYS A 37 -1.86 21.96 -17.66
C LYS A 37 -2.30 20.59 -18.19
N ARG A 38 -2.23 19.54 -17.36
CA ARG A 38 -2.61 18.18 -17.74
C ARG A 38 -4.12 18.03 -17.98
N LEU A 39 -4.95 18.70 -17.17
CA LEU A 39 -6.40 18.64 -17.25
C LEU A 39 -7.04 19.69 -18.18
N GLY A 40 -6.25 20.64 -18.71
CA GLY A 40 -6.76 21.73 -19.55
C GLY A 40 -7.68 22.70 -18.81
N VAL A 41 -7.45 22.93 -17.51
CA VAL A 41 -8.24 23.82 -16.65
C VAL A 41 -7.37 24.85 -15.92
N SER A 42 -7.97 25.97 -15.52
CA SER A 42 -7.27 26.97 -14.71
C SER A 42 -7.07 26.48 -13.28
N GLN A 43 -6.05 27.01 -12.60
CA GLN A 43 -5.81 26.68 -11.19
C GLN A 43 -7.01 27.01 -10.29
N ALA A 44 -7.74 28.08 -10.64
CA ALA A 44 -8.96 28.51 -9.96
C ALA A 44 -10.05 27.42 -9.91
N ALA A 45 -10.07 26.50 -10.88
CA ALA A 45 -11.06 25.41 -10.91
C ALA A 45 -10.86 24.40 -9.77
N PHE A 46 -9.62 24.19 -9.30
CA PHE A 46 -9.31 23.23 -8.24
C PHE A 46 -9.79 23.68 -6.87
N TYR A 47 -9.84 25.00 -6.60
CA TYR A 47 -10.29 25.54 -5.31
C TYR A 47 -11.76 25.24 -4.99
N ARG A 48 -12.55 24.80 -5.98
CA ARG A 48 -13.93 24.30 -5.77
C ARG A 48 -13.97 22.89 -5.17
N HIS A 49 -12.87 22.14 -5.27
CA HIS A 49 -12.77 20.75 -4.85
C HIS A 49 -11.79 20.57 -3.69
N PHE A 50 -10.73 21.40 -3.63
CA PHE A 50 -9.69 21.33 -2.61
C PHE A 50 -9.37 22.75 -2.12
N PRO A 51 -9.45 23.03 -0.81
CA PRO A 51 -9.15 24.36 -0.29
C PRO A 51 -7.68 24.75 -0.49
N ASP A 52 -6.76 23.79 -0.45
CA ASP A 52 -5.32 24.01 -0.60
C ASP A 52 -4.58 22.78 -1.15
N LYS A 53 -3.24 22.87 -1.22
CA LYS A 53 -2.37 21.76 -1.67
C LYS A 53 -2.36 20.59 -0.67
N ALA A 54 -2.48 20.84 0.64
CA ALA A 54 -2.47 19.78 1.64
C ALA A 54 -3.71 18.88 1.47
N ALA A 55 -4.88 19.48 1.30
CA ALA A 55 -6.12 18.74 1.01
C ALA A 55 -6.06 17.95 -0.31
N LEU A 56 -5.31 18.43 -1.31
CA LEU A 56 -5.04 17.66 -2.52
C LEU A 56 -4.16 16.43 -2.23
N LEU A 57 -3.11 16.59 -1.42
CA LEU A 57 -2.23 15.48 -1.02
C LEU A 57 -2.97 14.42 -0.18
N GLU A 58 -3.81 14.86 0.75
CA GLU A 58 -4.71 13.97 1.51
C GLU A 58 -5.67 13.22 0.58
N GLY A 59 -6.22 13.92 -0.42
CA GLY A 59 -7.06 13.32 -1.44
C GLY A 59 -6.32 12.27 -2.30
N ILE A 60 -5.01 12.44 -2.56
CA ILE A 60 -4.21 11.43 -3.26
C ILE A 60 -4.05 10.19 -2.38
N ALA A 61 -3.76 10.37 -1.08
CA ALA A 61 -3.71 9.25 -0.14
C ALA A 61 -5.06 8.53 -0.03
N GLU A 62 -6.18 9.26 -0.02
CA GLU A 62 -7.53 8.70 -0.14
C GLU A 62 -7.73 7.84 -1.38
N GLN A 63 -7.20 8.27 -2.53
CA GLN A 63 -7.31 7.53 -3.77
C GLN A 63 -6.56 6.20 -3.69
N VAL A 64 -5.38 6.16 -3.08
CA VAL A 64 -4.63 4.92 -2.84
C VAL A 64 -5.39 3.98 -1.92
N TRP A 65 -5.99 4.48 -0.83
CA TRP A 65 -6.84 3.69 0.06
C TRP A 65 -8.07 3.15 -0.66
N ARG A 66 -8.72 3.98 -1.50
CA ARG A 66 -9.87 3.57 -2.32
C ARG A 66 -9.52 2.39 -3.22
N LEU A 67 -8.47 2.52 -4.02
CA LEU A 67 -8.00 1.46 -4.92
C LEU A 67 -7.70 0.16 -4.16
N THR A 68 -7.02 0.28 -3.00
CA THR A 68 -6.69 -0.85 -2.15
C THR A 68 -7.94 -1.55 -1.60
N PHE A 69 -8.88 -0.80 -1.05
CA PHE A 69 -10.08 -1.37 -0.44
C PHE A 69 -11.06 -1.91 -1.49
N GLU A 70 -11.18 -1.29 -2.65
CA GLU A 70 -11.97 -1.82 -3.77
C GLU A 70 -11.40 -3.17 -4.23
N ALA A 71 -10.09 -3.23 -4.49
CA ALA A 71 -9.43 -4.48 -4.86
C ALA A 71 -9.52 -5.58 -3.79
N PHE A 72 -9.55 -5.20 -2.51
CA PHE A 72 -9.77 -6.12 -1.40
C PHE A 72 -11.22 -6.62 -1.37
N LEU A 73 -12.20 -5.72 -1.43
CA LEU A 73 -13.61 -6.07 -1.40
C LEU A 73 -13.99 -6.96 -2.58
N ASP A 74 -13.47 -6.69 -3.78
CA ASP A 74 -13.68 -7.53 -4.96
C ASP A 74 -13.19 -8.97 -4.73
N ARG A 75 -12.05 -9.16 -4.06
CA ARG A 75 -11.53 -10.51 -3.72
C ARG A 75 -12.35 -11.19 -2.64
N VAL A 76 -12.85 -10.43 -1.66
CA VAL A 76 -13.73 -10.93 -0.59
C VAL A 76 -15.11 -11.33 -1.14
N ASP A 77 -15.62 -10.61 -2.14
CA ASP A 77 -16.88 -10.92 -2.82
C ASP A 77 -16.72 -12.08 -3.83
N ALA A 78 -15.56 -12.18 -4.50
CA ALA A 78 -15.23 -13.30 -5.39
C ALA A 78 -15.01 -14.64 -4.67
N GLY A 79 -15.15 -14.68 -3.34
CA GLY A 79 -15.09 -15.92 -2.57
C GLY A 79 -13.66 -16.40 -2.29
N ALA A 80 -12.69 -15.49 -2.10
CA ALA A 80 -11.44 -15.83 -1.44
C ALA A 80 -11.76 -16.67 -0.19
N ALA A 81 -11.38 -17.95 -0.23
CA ALA A 81 -11.98 -19.01 0.57
C ALA A 81 -12.05 -18.66 2.05
N ILE A 82 -13.27 -18.49 2.55
CA ILE A 82 -13.58 -18.59 3.97
C ILE A 82 -13.80 -20.08 4.22
N PRO A 83 -13.01 -20.78 5.05
CA PRO A 83 -13.45 -22.02 5.64
C PRO A 83 -14.70 -21.70 6.46
N THR A 84 -15.87 -22.09 5.95
CA THR A 84 -17.13 -22.07 6.70
C THR A 84 -16.92 -22.90 7.95
N HIS A 85 -17.11 -22.29 9.12
CA HIS A 85 -17.20 -23.02 10.39
C HIS A 85 -18.42 -23.95 10.35
N GLU A 86 -18.24 -25.17 9.85
CA GLU A 86 -19.01 -26.31 10.33
C GLU A 86 -18.18 -26.97 11.44
N VAL A 87 -18.78 -27.03 12.62
CA VAL A 87 -18.22 -27.70 13.80
C VAL A 87 -17.99 -29.18 13.43
N SER A 88 -16.74 -29.56 13.26
CA SER A 88 -16.29 -30.95 13.23
C SER A 88 -14.85 -30.99 13.76
N GLU A 89 -14.57 -32.06 14.49
CA GLU A 89 -13.54 -32.24 15.52
C GLU A 89 -12.13 -31.71 15.18
N PRO A 90 -11.36 -31.24 16.19
CA PRO A 90 -10.00 -30.73 15.97
C PRO A 90 -9.07 -31.89 15.58
N THR A 91 -8.75 -31.98 14.29
CA THR A 91 -7.60 -32.74 13.79
C THR A 91 -6.41 -31.80 13.67
N GLU A 92 -5.21 -32.26 14.05
CA GLU A 92 -3.95 -31.52 13.95
C GLU A 92 -3.80 -30.82 12.59
N GLY A 93 -3.85 -29.48 12.61
CA GLY A 93 -3.90 -28.65 11.41
C GLY A 93 -5.06 -27.66 11.44
N THR A 94 -5.10 -26.80 12.46
CA THR A 94 -6.11 -25.74 12.60
C THR A 94 -6.20 -24.92 11.31
N PRO A 95 -7.35 -24.86 10.60
CA PRO A 95 -7.49 -23.98 9.45
C PRO A 95 -7.27 -22.53 9.93
N ALA A 96 -6.44 -21.78 9.19
CA ALA A 96 -6.14 -20.39 9.53
C ALA A 96 -7.45 -19.62 9.76
N SER A 97 -7.50 -18.85 10.86
CA SER A 97 -8.66 -18.03 11.19
C SER A 97 -9.11 -17.24 9.95
N PRO A 98 -10.40 -17.28 9.57
CA PRO A 98 -10.91 -16.57 8.41
C PRO A 98 -10.53 -15.07 8.37
N LEU A 99 -10.38 -14.44 9.54
CA LEU A 99 -9.87 -13.07 9.65
C LEU A 99 -8.44 -12.92 9.13
N LEU A 100 -7.55 -13.85 9.47
CA LEU A 100 -6.15 -13.81 9.06
C LEU A 100 -6.01 -14.00 7.54
N THR A 101 -6.86 -14.84 6.94
CA THR A 101 -6.94 -14.96 5.47
C THR A 101 -7.32 -13.65 4.80
N TYR A 102 -8.27 -12.91 5.39
CA TYR A 102 -8.62 -11.57 4.91
C TYR A 102 -7.52 -10.54 5.15
N MET A 103 -6.83 -10.58 6.28
CA MET A 103 -5.70 -9.68 6.52
C MET A 103 -4.56 -9.93 5.54
N ARG A 104 -4.27 -11.19 5.19
CA ARG A 104 -3.30 -11.52 4.15
C ARG A 104 -3.74 -10.96 2.78
N THR A 105 -5.00 -11.17 2.41
CA THR A 105 -5.57 -10.63 1.16
C THR A 105 -5.48 -9.11 1.12
N TYR A 106 -5.81 -8.43 2.22
CA TYR A 106 -5.69 -6.99 2.36
C TYR A 106 -4.24 -6.51 2.20
N ALA A 107 -3.29 -7.17 2.85
CA ALA A 107 -1.87 -6.83 2.73
C ALA A 107 -1.38 -6.92 1.28
N HIS A 108 -1.78 -7.97 0.55
CA HIS A 108 -1.45 -8.10 -0.88
C HIS A 108 -2.08 -7.02 -1.74
N CYS A 109 -3.34 -6.66 -1.50
CA CYS A 109 -3.99 -5.56 -2.21
C CYS A 109 -3.25 -4.24 -1.97
N LEU A 110 -2.92 -3.93 -0.71
CA LEU A 110 -2.18 -2.73 -0.37
C LEU A 110 -0.79 -2.73 -1.02
N ALA A 111 -0.07 -3.85 -0.94
CA ALA A 111 1.24 -3.97 -1.54
C ALA A 111 1.20 -3.79 -3.07
N SER A 112 0.20 -4.39 -3.73
CA SER A 112 -0.01 -4.24 -5.18
C SER A 112 -0.32 -2.79 -5.57
N THR A 113 -1.20 -2.12 -4.82
CA THR A 113 -1.52 -0.70 -5.08
C THR A 113 -0.28 0.17 -4.90
N LEU A 114 0.48 -0.02 -3.83
CA LEU A 114 1.68 0.77 -3.54
C LEU A 114 2.79 0.57 -4.58
N ARG A 115 2.99 -0.67 -5.06
CA ARG A 115 3.93 -0.95 -6.16
C ARG A 115 3.49 -0.34 -7.49
N SER A 116 2.18 -0.24 -7.72
CA SER A 116 1.62 0.41 -8.91
C SER A 116 1.72 1.94 -8.83
N HIS A 117 1.83 2.48 -7.62
CA HIS A 117 1.86 3.91 -7.32
C HIS A 117 3.02 4.30 -6.38
N PRO A 118 4.29 4.05 -6.78
CA PRO A 118 5.45 4.23 -5.90
C PRO A 118 5.62 5.68 -5.45
N GLY A 119 5.20 6.66 -6.25
CA GLY A 119 5.30 8.08 -5.90
C GLY A 119 4.38 8.48 -4.74
N ALA A 120 3.34 7.70 -4.45
CA ALA A 120 2.39 7.94 -3.37
C ALA A 120 2.76 7.22 -2.05
N VAL A 121 3.74 6.31 -2.04
CA VAL A 121 4.15 5.56 -0.83
C VAL A 121 4.53 6.50 0.31
N MET A 122 5.31 7.55 0.01
CA MET A 122 5.71 8.54 1.01
C MET A 122 4.53 9.32 1.59
N LEU A 123 3.45 9.50 0.82
CA LEU A 123 2.23 10.13 1.35
C LEU A 123 1.59 9.24 2.41
N LEU A 124 1.47 7.93 2.16
CA LEU A 124 0.88 7.00 3.12
C LEU A 124 1.70 6.87 4.40
N LEU A 125 3.03 6.97 4.32
CA LEU A 125 3.91 6.96 5.50
C LEU A 125 3.78 8.23 6.36
N THR A 126 3.41 9.35 5.76
CA THR A 126 3.44 10.68 6.41
C THR A 126 2.05 11.25 6.70
N HIS A 127 1.00 10.70 6.10
CA HIS A 127 -0.38 11.15 6.24
C HIS A 127 -1.22 10.00 6.83
N PRO A 128 -1.39 9.95 8.17
CA PRO A 128 -2.27 8.96 8.78
C PRO A 128 -3.70 9.13 8.26
N MET A 129 -4.50 8.06 8.28
CA MET A 129 -5.93 8.13 7.93
C MET A 129 -6.66 9.12 8.85
N SER A 130 -6.92 10.33 8.33
CA SER A 130 -7.36 11.50 9.10
C SER A 130 -8.56 12.20 8.46
N THR A 131 -8.95 11.84 7.24
CA THR A 131 -10.10 12.46 6.57
C THR A 131 -11.39 11.66 6.79
N PRO A 132 -12.57 12.31 6.81
CA PRO A 132 -13.86 11.64 6.88
C PRO A 132 -14.04 10.59 5.77
N GLU A 133 -13.54 10.88 4.57
CA GLU A 133 -13.57 9.99 3.42
C GLU A 133 -12.75 8.71 3.64
N GLN A 134 -11.54 8.82 4.23
CA GLN A 134 -10.73 7.65 4.60
C GLN A 134 -11.44 6.78 5.62
N LEU A 135 -12.04 7.41 6.64
CA LEU A 135 -12.82 6.70 7.64
C LEU A 135 -14.07 6.02 7.03
N ALA A 136 -14.74 6.66 6.08
CA ALA A 136 -15.89 6.07 5.39
C ALA A 136 -15.50 4.86 4.53
N LEU A 137 -14.35 4.92 3.87
CA LEU A 137 -13.79 3.78 3.12
C LEU A 137 -13.48 2.60 4.06
N LEU A 138 -12.81 2.87 5.18
CA LEU A 138 -12.51 1.86 6.19
C LEU A 138 -13.79 1.28 6.80
N ALA A 139 -14.79 2.11 7.10
CA ALA A 139 -16.08 1.68 7.63
C ALA A 139 -16.81 0.73 6.67
N ARG A 140 -16.76 0.97 5.36
CA ARG A 140 -17.32 0.05 4.35
C ARG A 140 -16.69 -1.35 4.43
N VAL A 141 -15.38 -1.41 4.63
CA VAL A 141 -14.67 -2.68 4.81
C VAL A 141 -15.18 -3.41 6.05
N PHE A 142 -15.21 -2.74 7.19
CA PHE A 142 -15.69 -3.34 8.43
C PHE A 142 -17.15 -3.80 8.34
N VAL A 143 -18.05 -2.99 7.76
CA VAL A 143 -19.45 -3.37 7.56
C VAL A 143 -19.57 -4.62 6.67
N THR A 144 -18.74 -4.73 5.64
CA THR A 144 -18.73 -5.89 4.75
C THR A 144 -18.27 -7.16 5.46
N LEU A 145 -17.27 -7.04 6.33
CA LEU A 145 -16.81 -8.13 7.18
C LEU A 145 -17.86 -8.47 8.26
N SER A 146 -18.60 -7.51 8.80
CA SER A 146 -19.69 -7.77 9.75
C SER A 146 -20.81 -8.61 9.18
N ARG A 147 -21.18 -8.37 7.91
CA ARG A 147 -22.15 -9.23 7.21
C ARG A 147 -21.68 -10.68 7.05
N ARG A 148 -20.39 -10.95 7.27
CA ARG A 148 -19.75 -12.27 7.21
C ARG A 148 -19.44 -12.86 8.59
N GLY A 149 -20.02 -12.30 9.65
CA GLY A 149 -19.93 -12.83 11.02
C GLY A 149 -18.80 -12.28 11.87
N PHE A 150 -18.04 -11.28 11.39
CA PHE A 150 -17.02 -10.62 12.20
C PHE A 150 -17.59 -9.45 12.99
N THR A 151 -17.13 -9.28 14.23
CA THR A 151 -17.49 -8.09 15.04
C THR A 151 -16.29 -7.15 15.09
N PRO A 152 -16.35 -5.96 14.47
CA PRO A 152 -15.29 -4.96 14.55
C PRO A 152 -15.01 -4.60 16.00
N ASN A 153 -13.74 -4.70 16.40
CA ASN A 153 -13.29 -4.37 17.74
C ASN A 153 -11.91 -3.68 17.68
N ALA A 154 -11.40 -3.28 18.85
CA ALA A 154 -10.10 -2.61 18.94
C ALA A 154 -8.95 -3.50 18.42
N ASP A 155 -9.02 -4.81 18.66
CA ASP A 155 -7.98 -5.77 18.22
C ASP A 155 -7.92 -5.87 16.69
N MET A 156 -9.07 -5.91 16.03
CA MET A 156 -9.17 -5.93 14.56
C MET A 156 -8.66 -4.63 13.95
N LEU A 157 -8.96 -3.48 14.57
CA LEU A 157 -8.40 -2.20 14.15
C LEU A 157 -6.88 -2.16 14.35
N GLY A 158 -6.39 -2.68 15.47
CA GLY A 158 -4.96 -2.82 15.75
C GLY A 158 -4.24 -3.70 14.72
N LEU A 159 -4.86 -4.81 14.32
CA LEU A 159 -4.35 -5.71 13.29
C LEU A 159 -4.32 -5.04 11.92
N VAL A 160 -5.39 -4.35 11.52
CA VAL A 160 -5.42 -3.57 10.26
C VAL A 160 -4.31 -2.54 10.26
N ASN A 161 -4.11 -1.81 11.36
CA ASN A 161 -3.04 -0.82 11.47
C ASN A 161 -1.65 -1.46 11.37
N ALA A 162 -1.41 -2.57 12.08
CA ALA A 162 -0.13 -3.29 12.03
C ALA A 162 0.20 -3.79 10.62
N VAL A 163 -0.78 -4.41 9.94
CA VAL A 163 -0.63 -4.87 8.55
C VAL A 163 -0.40 -3.69 7.60
N SER A 164 -1.12 -2.58 7.80
CA SER A 164 -0.95 -1.37 6.98
C SER A 164 0.45 -0.79 7.09
N ILE A 165 0.95 -0.59 8.32
CA ILE A 165 2.27 -0.02 8.58
C ILE A 165 3.36 -0.94 8.04
N TYR A 166 3.29 -2.24 8.36
CA TYR A 166 4.25 -3.23 7.87
C TYR A 166 4.31 -3.23 6.35
N THR A 167 3.16 -3.35 5.68
CA THR A 167 3.09 -3.41 4.22
C THR A 167 3.59 -2.13 3.58
N THR A 168 3.20 -0.97 4.11
CA THR A 168 3.62 0.33 3.56
C THR A 168 5.13 0.52 3.71
N ALA A 169 5.70 0.23 4.88
CA ALA A 169 7.13 0.35 5.12
C ALA A 169 7.94 -0.67 4.31
N PHE A 170 7.44 -1.91 4.18
CA PHE A 170 8.09 -2.95 3.39
C PHE A 170 8.16 -2.57 1.91
N VAL A 171 7.04 -2.13 1.34
CA VAL A 171 7.01 -1.68 -0.07
C VAL A 171 7.83 -0.40 -0.23
N ALA A 172 7.85 0.50 0.75
CA ALA A 172 8.72 1.68 0.68
C ALA A 172 10.20 1.31 0.54
N ALA A 173 10.68 0.33 1.29
CA ALA A 173 12.06 -0.16 1.16
C ALA A 173 12.35 -0.80 -0.21
N GLU A 174 11.32 -1.30 -0.90
CA GLU A 174 11.42 -1.90 -2.23
C GLU A 174 11.41 -0.86 -3.36
N VAL A 175 10.53 0.14 -3.31
CA VAL A 175 10.24 1.01 -4.46
C VAL A 175 10.64 2.48 -4.27
N VAL A 176 10.87 2.94 -3.03
CA VAL A 176 11.23 4.34 -2.77
C VAL A 176 12.75 4.48 -2.85
N PRO A 177 13.28 5.38 -3.70
CA PRO A 177 14.71 5.60 -3.78
C PRO A 177 15.26 6.16 -2.45
N PRO A 178 16.50 5.81 -2.08
CA PRO A 178 17.13 6.39 -0.90
C PRO A 178 17.28 7.92 -1.05
N VAL A 179 17.20 8.63 0.07
CA VAL A 179 17.36 10.09 0.09
C VAL A 179 18.73 10.46 -0.49
N GLY A 180 18.72 11.32 -1.51
CA GLY A 180 19.94 11.74 -2.22
C GLY A 180 20.50 10.72 -3.22
N GLY A 181 19.88 9.54 -3.35
CA GLY A 181 20.21 8.54 -4.36
C GLY A 181 19.37 8.66 -5.61
N SER A 182 19.77 7.94 -6.66
CA SER A 182 18.97 7.78 -7.88
C SER A 182 18.15 6.48 -7.83
N PRO A 183 16.96 6.42 -8.47
CA PRO A 183 16.13 5.21 -8.51
C PRO A 183 16.82 3.98 -9.13
N GLN A 184 17.90 4.19 -9.90
CA GLN A 184 18.62 3.15 -10.64
C GLN A 184 19.87 2.62 -9.94
N GLN A 185 20.15 3.02 -8.70
CA GLN A 185 21.31 2.51 -7.96
C GLN A 185 20.85 1.56 -6.86
N PRO A 186 20.57 0.28 -7.17
CA PRO A 186 20.37 -0.72 -6.14
C PRO A 186 21.62 -0.74 -5.25
N ALA A 187 21.41 -1.00 -3.96
CA ALA A 187 22.54 -1.18 -3.05
C ALA A 187 23.47 -2.25 -3.64
N ASP A 188 24.71 -1.88 -3.96
CA ASP A 188 25.70 -2.81 -4.48
C ASP A 188 26.21 -3.65 -3.31
N LEU A 189 25.43 -4.68 -3.00
CA LEU A 189 25.72 -5.61 -1.91
C LEU A 189 27.03 -6.37 -2.16
N SER A 190 27.43 -6.53 -3.42
CA SER A 190 28.74 -7.10 -3.77
C SER A 190 29.86 -6.16 -3.32
N ALA A 191 29.81 -4.88 -3.74
CA ALA A 191 30.79 -3.88 -3.30
C ALA A 191 30.78 -3.66 -1.78
N ALA A 192 29.59 -3.65 -1.15
CA ALA A 192 29.46 -3.52 0.30
C ALA A 192 30.08 -4.72 1.03
N SER A 193 29.85 -5.95 0.54
CA SER A 193 30.46 -7.14 1.11
C SER A 193 31.99 -7.19 0.93
N ALA A 194 32.50 -6.68 -0.18
CA ALA A 194 33.93 -6.61 -0.47
C ALA A 194 34.68 -5.58 0.39
N ALA A 195 33.95 -4.62 0.98
CA ALA A 195 34.49 -3.61 1.88
C ALA A 195 34.53 -4.06 3.36
N LEU A 196 34.02 -5.25 3.67
CA LEU A 196 34.07 -5.81 5.03
C LEU A 196 35.51 -6.18 5.41
N ASP A 197 35.81 -6.03 6.70
CA ASP A 197 37.05 -6.58 7.25
C ASP A 197 37.08 -8.11 7.06
N PRO A 198 38.27 -8.73 6.85
CA PRO A 198 38.36 -10.15 6.51
C PRO A 198 37.71 -11.10 7.51
N GLU A 199 37.73 -10.76 8.80
CA GLU A 199 37.11 -11.56 9.87
C GLU A 199 35.57 -11.53 9.77
N ASP A 200 35.00 -10.35 9.55
CA ASP A 200 33.55 -10.16 9.36
C ASP A 200 33.07 -10.80 8.05
N ALA A 201 33.83 -10.63 6.97
CA ALA A 201 33.53 -11.27 5.67
C ALA A 201 33.52 -12.80 5.80
N GLN A 202 34.46 -13.37 6.55
CA GLN A 202 34.51 -14.81 6.80
C GLN A 202 33.33 -15.29 7.64
N ALA A 203 32.96 -14.55 8.69
CA ALA A 203 31.83 -14.88 9.56
C ALA A 203 30.48 -14.81 8.81
N LEU A 204 30.33 -13.84 7.90
CA LEU A 204 29.08 -13.60 7.16
C LEU A 204 29.02 -14.32 5.81
N ARG A 205 30.07 -15.03 5.40
CA ARG A 205 30.17 -15.66 4.06
C ARG A 205 28.90 -16.44 3.63
N PRO A 206 28.31 -17.34 4.45
CA PRO A 206 27.11 -18.08 4.02
C PRO A 206 25.92 -17.15 3.74
N LEU A 207 25.78 -16.08 4.54
CA LEU A 207 24.73 -15.08 4.36
C LEU A 207 24.97 -14.21 3.11
N ILE A 208 26.22 -13.82 2.86
CA ILE A 208 26.61 -13.06 1.67
C ILE A 208 26.34 -13.89 0.41
N GLU A 209 26.69 -15.17 0.43
CA GLU A 209 26.41 -16.11 -0.68
C GLU A 209 24.89 -16.24 -0.92
N ASP A 210 24.08 -16.45 0.12
CA ASP A 210 22.61 -16.48 0.00
C ASP A 210 22.02 -15.18 -0.59
N LEU A 211 22.57 -14.03 -0.18
CA LEU A 211 22.13 -12.71 -0.61
C LEU A 211 22.50 -12.46 -2.09
N LEU A 212 23.73 -12.78 -2.49
CA LEU A 212 24.23 -12.60 -3.86
C LEU A 212 23.60 -13.60 -4.85
N ASP A 213 23.28 -14.81 -4.41
CA ASP A 213 22.56 -15.82 -5.21
C ASP A 213 21.08 -15.46 -5.43
N GLY A 214 20.60 -14.33 -4.91
CA GLY A 214 19.20 -13.93 -5.01
C GLY A 214 18.25 -14.84 -4.23
N ARG A 215 18.77 -15.70 -3.34
CA ARG A 215 17.95 -16.50 -2.41
C ARG A 215 17.22 -15.60 -1.39
N TYR A 216 17.64 -14.34 -1.29
CA TYR A 216 16.95 -13.28 -0.57
C TYR A 216 15.92 -12.57 -1.47
N ASP A 217 14.75 -13.19 -1.62
CA ASP A 217 13.62 -12.63 -2.38
C ASP A 217 12.76 -11.72 -1.49
N PHE A 218 12.52 -10.47 -1.95
CA PHE A 218 11.64 -9.49 -1.28
C PHE A 218 10.23 -10.05 -1.07
N ASN A 219 9.70 -10.84 -2.02
CA ASN A 219 8.38 -11.43 -1.87
C ASN A 219 8.36 -12.46 -0.72
N ALA A 220 9.33 -13.38 -0.69
CA ALA A 220 9.47 -14.35 0.39
C ALA A 220 9.71 -13.67 1.77
N GLN A 221 10.39 -12.52 1.80
CA GLN A 221 10.58 -11.76 3.04
C GLN A 221 9.29 -11.04 3.48
N PHE A 222 8.53 -10.48 2.53
CA PHE A 222 7.21 -9.90 2.79
C PHE A 222 6.26 -10.93 3.41
N GLU A 223 6.17 -12.13 2.83
CA GLU A 223 5.32 -13.20 3.35
C GLU A 223 5.75 -13.65 4.74
N ARG A 224 7.05 -13.80 4.98
CA ARG A 224 7.56 -14.21 6.31
C ARG A 224 7.25 -13.19 7.39
N GLY A 225 7.43 -11.90 7.12
CA GLY A 225 7.13 -10.85 8.09
C GLY A 225 5.63 -10.69 8.31
N LEU A 226 4.83 -10.75 7.26
CA LEU A 226 3.37 -10.73 7.36
C LEU A 226 2.87 -11.91 8.19
N GLU A 227 3.35 -13.14 7.93
CA GLU A 227 3.00 -14.32 8.70
C GLU A 227 3.37 -14.19 10.18
N ALA A 228 4.54 -13.63 10.49
CA ALA A 228 4.95 -13.38 11.88
C ALA A 228 4.00 -12.39 12.59
N ILE A 229 3.55 -11.35 11.90
CA ILE A 229 2.54 -10.42 12.42
C ILE A 229 1.22 -11.16 12.62
N LEU A 230 0.71 -11.89 11.63
CA LEU A 230 -0.59 -12.56 11.73
C LEU A 230 -0.64 -13.61 12.85
N ARG A 231 0.45 -14.35 13.09
CA ARG A 231 0.57 -15.31 14.20
C ARG A 231 0.53 -14.64 15.58
N GLY A 232 0.94 -13.38 15.70
CA GLY A 232 0.85 -12.65 16.97
C GLY A 232 -0.59 -12.33 17.40
N TRP A 233 -1.55 -12.47 16.48
CA TRP A 233 -2.98 -12.16 16.68
C TRP A 233 -3.88 -13.41 16.54
N SER A 234 -3.29 -14.61 16.43
CA SER A 234 -4.01 -15.88 16.36
C SER A 234 -4.45 -16.39 17.73
#